data_AF-A0A933SRU0-F1
#
_entry.id   AF-A0A933SRU0-F1
#
_cell.length_a   1.000
_cell.length_b   1.000
_cell.length_c   1.000
_cell.angle_alpha   90.00
_cell.angle_beta   90.00
_cell.angle_gamma   90.00
#
_symmetry.space_group_name_H-M   'P 1'
#
loop_
_entity.id
_entity.type
_entity.pdbx_description
1 polymer ?
#
loop_
_entity_poly.entity_id
_entity_poly.type
_entity_poly.pdbx_seq_one_letter_code
_entity_poly.pdbx_strand_id
1 'polypeptide(L)' 'MKILIVDDSGVHRKLIRRDLESEGAEIFEASSGEEALTCQGKNVNIFLKSAAMIYPA' A
#
# COMPACT_ATOMS: atom_id res chain seq x y z
N MET A 1 -1.22 -9.65 -8.75
CA MET A 1 -2.17 -8.54 -8.43
C MET A 1 -1.35 -7.32 -8.04
N LYS A 2 -1.63 -6.11 -8.56
CA LYS A 2 -0.84 -4.91 -8.25
C LYS A 2 -1.54 -4.02 -7.24
N ILE A 3 -0.88 -3.72 -6.12
CA ILE A 3 -1.46 -2.97 -4.99
C ILE A 3 -0.56 -1.77 -4.69
N LEU A 4 -1.16 -0.58 -4.50
CA LEU A 4 -0.46 0.64 -4.08
C LEU A 4 -0.87 0.97 -2.65
N ILE A 5 0.11 0.98 -1.76
CA ILE A 5 -0.05 1.36 -0.36
C ILE A 5 0.35 2.82 -0.22
N VAL A 6 -0.56 3.66 0.24
CA VAL A 6 -0.29 5.07 0.52
C VAL A 6 -0.44 5.34 2.00
N ASP A 7 0.68 5.40 2.69
CA ASP A 7 0.75 5.58 4.14
C ASP A 7 1.99 6.42 4.49
N ASP A 8 1.84 7.40 5.35
CA ASP A 8 2.92 8.27 5.83
C ASP A 8 3.83 7.55 6.84
N SER A 9 3.31 6.53 7.53
CA SER A 9 4.05 5.66 8.44
C SER A 9 4.79 4.55 7.69
N GLY A 10 6.12 4.63 7.67
CA GLY A 10 6.97 3.58 7.09
C GLY A 10 6.89 2.22 7.81
N VAL A 11 6.42 2.17 9.06
CA VAL A 11 6.23 0.92 9.80
C VAL A 11 5.00 0.17 9.28
N HIS A 12 3.87 0.86 9.09
CA HIS A 12 2.65 0.26 8.58
C HIS A 12 2.82 -0.25 7.15
N ARG A 13 3.47 0.52 6.28
CA ARG A 13 3.75 0.05 4.90
C ARG A 13 4.52 -1.25 4.87
N LYS A 14 5.54 -1.40 5.73
CA LYS A 14 6.34 -2.63 5.78
C LYS A 14 5.57 -3.85 6.25
N LEU A 15 4.62 -3.68 7.18
CA LEU A 15 3.76 -4.76 7.67
C LEU A 15 2.80 -5.20 6.55
N ILE A 16 2.02 -4.26 6.01
CA ILE A 16 1.04 -4.53 4.95
C ILE A 16 1.73 -5.12 3.71
N ARG A 17 2.90 -4.59 3.33
CA ARG A 17 3.69 -5.12 2.22
C ARG A 17 4.08 -6.57 2.45
N ARG A 18 4.59 -6.93 3.63
CA ARG A 18 5.02 -8.31 3.92
C ARG A 18 3.87 -9.30 3.81
N ASP A 19 2.72 -8.94 4.35
CA ASP A 19 1.53 -9.80 4.33
C ASP A 19 1.06 -10.02 2.88
N LEU A 20 0.91 -8.94 2.11
CA LEU A 20 0.42 -9.04 0.72
C LEU A 20 1.46 -9.61 -0.26
N GLU A 21 2.75 -9.37 -0.06
CA GLU A 21 3.81 -10.02 -0.85
C GLU A 21 3.79 -11.54 -0.64
N SER A 22 3.47 -12.00 0.58
CA SER A 22 3.35 -13.43 0.87
C SER A 22 2.21 -14.10 0.09
N GLU A 23 1.19 -13.34 -0.28
CA GLU A 23 0.07 -13.77 -1.13
C GLU A 23 0.38 -13.69 -2.64
N GLY A 24 1.60 -13.27 -3.01
CA GLY A 24 2.03 -13.14 -4.41
C GLY A 24 1.55 -11.85 -5.10
N ALA A 25 1.17 -10.83 -4.32
CA ALA A 25 0.88 -9.50 -4.86
C ALA A 25 2.17 -8.70 -5.11
N GLU A 26 2.14 -7.89 -6.16
CA GLU A 26 3.19 -6.92 -6.48
C GLU A 26 2.82 -5.59 -5.81
N ILE A 27 3.64 -5.18 -4.85
CA ILE A 27 3.35 -4.03 -3.99
C ILE A 27 4.14 -2.81 -4.45
N PHE A 28 3.43 -1.69 -4.57
CA PHE A 28 4.00 -0.36 -4.76
C PHE A 28 3.71 0.44 -3.50
N GLU A 29 4.68 1.22 -3.03
CA GLU A 29 4.54 2.07 -1.86
C GLU A 29 4.58 3.54 -2.29
N ALA A 30 3.79 4.36 -1.62
CA ALA A 30 3.89 5.80 -1.66
C ALA A 30 3.71 6.36 -0.25
N SER A 31 4.47 7.40 0.06
CA SER A 31 4.39 8.15 1.31
C SER A 31 3.45 9.35 1.24
N SER A 32 3.02 9.72 0.03
CA SER A 32 2.13 10.85 -0.23
C SER A 32 1.22 10.61 -1.43
N GLY A 33 0.15 11.41 -1.54
CA GLY A 33 -0.76 11.37 -2.68
C GLY A 33 -0.09 11.74 -4.02
N GLU A 34 0.93 12.61 -4.00
CA GLU A 34 1.69 12.98 -5.19
C GLU A 34 2.59 11.85 -5.68
N GLU A 35 3.26 11.16 -4.76
CA GLU A 35 4.03 9.95 -5.08
C GLU A 35 3.11 8.85 -5.61
N ALA A 36 1.92 8.70 -5.01
CA ALA A 36 0.91 7.75 -5.46
C ALA A 36 0.42 8.03 -6.90
N LEU A 37 0.25 9.30 -7.28
CA LEU A 37 -0.10 9.70 -8.65
C LEU A 37 0.98 9.32 -9.65
N THR A 38 2.25 9.39 -9.26
CA THR A 38 3.37 8.91 -10.10
C THR A 38 3.30 7.38 -10.28
N CYS A 39 2.85 6.65 -9.26
CA CYS A 39 2.65 5.20 -9.32
C CYS A 39 1.41 4.77 -10.13
N GLN A 40 0.38 5.62 -10.28
CA GLN A 40 -0.85 5.28 -11.02
C GLN A 40 -0.59 4.94 -12.49
N GLY A 41 0.49 5.47 -13.09
CA GLY A 41 0.93 5.07 -14.44
C GLY A 41 1.26 3.57 -14.59
N LYS A 42 1.29 2.80 -13.49
CA LYS A 42 1.62 1.36 -13.48
C LYS A 42 0.43 0.39 -13.50
N ASN A 43 -0.81 0.87 -13.71
CA ASN A 43 -2.04 0.05 -13.67
C ASN A 43 -2.22 -0.66 -12.31
N VAL A 44 -2.42 0.13 -11.25
CA VAL A 44 -2.63 -0.39 -9.90
C VAL A 44 -4.13 -0.63 -9.66
N ASN A 45 -4.49 -1.80 -9.11
CA ASN A 45 -5.90 -2.20 -8.91
C ASN A 45 -6.47 -1.90 -7.52
N ILE A 46 -5.64 -1.65 -6.50
CA ILE A 46 -6.09 -1.40 -5.12
C ILE A 46 -5.31 -0.24 -4.50
N PHE A 47 -6.04 0.68 -3.88
CA PHE A 47 -5.52 1.84 -3.15
C PHE A 47 -5.83 1.69 -1.66
N LEU A 48 -4.80 1.48 -0.85
CA LEU A 48 -4.93 1.47 0.61
C LEU A 48 -4.46 2.81 1.15
N LYS A 49 -5.41 3.67 1.54
CA LYS A 49 -5.14 4.89 2.29
C LYS A 49 -5.29 4.58 3.77
N SER A 50 -4.28 4.93 4.55
CA SER A 50 -4.33 4.82 6.01
C SER A 50 -5.51 5.61 6.57
N ALA A 51 -6.58 4.90 6.88
CA ALA A 51 -7.55 5.28 7.90
C ALA A 51 -7.49 4.14 8.91
N ALA A 52 -6.72 4.36 9.99
CA ALA A 52 -6.64 3.53 11.19
C ALA A 52 -7.29 2.14 11.05
N MET A 53 -6.53 1.15 10.57
CA MET A 53 -7.00 -0.23 10.54
C MET A 53 -7.16 -0.71 11.98
N ILE A 54 -8.42 -0.74 12.43
CA ILE A 54 -8.87 -1.48 13.61
C ILE A 54 -8.64 -2.96 13.30
N TYR A 55 -7.63 -3.57 13.92
CA TYR A 55 -7.59 -5.02 14.09
C TYR A 55 -8.50 -5.33 15.29
N PRO A 56 -9.63 -6.05 15.12
CA PRO A 56 -10.30 -6.62 16.27
C PRO A 56 -9.40 -7.71 16.84
N ALA A 57 -9.07 -7.57 18.13
CA ALA A 57 -8.42 -8.60 18.92
C ALA A 57 -9.31 -9.84 19.09
#